data_AF-A0A6C0LPS8-F1
#
_entry.id   AF-A0A6C0LPS8-F1
#
_cell.length_a   1.000
_cell.length_b   1.000
_cell.length_c   1.000
_cell.angle_alpha   90.00
_cell.angle_beta   90.00
_cell.angle_gamma   90.00
#
_symmetry.space_group_name_H-M   'P 1'
#
loop_
_entity.id
_entity.type
_entity.pdbx_description
1 polymer ?
#
loop_
_entity_poly.entity_id
_entity_poly.type
_entity_poly.pdbx_seq_one_letter_code
_entity_poly.pdbx_strand_id
1 'polypeptide(L)'
;MISFEQRRASYVSSNSDEMNTYALLLQAYSKEKLNTALIDKCINDYNVNKTAKKDNDFNIIMMIRLLYLSSLNNMSETDTIYSLMSTALKDQKFWLSKNEQEQCFWSENHMICYLSSWFLWLQYSKQTDKQCNDLLITYLTAKTKYLFYECFSQVYNMYTLSALLNLYDFSKNTQIKELAKSCIDILIEHFLQIITLNGSIYCASARTYNRCKISSDGNNCNKLMYLLTGLNGEKKLSPIGAFFSTTSYVPTQDYTRYHSKFDKTIKISHDEKDFDTIYKNLSFVDKTVFQWSAGNYFNSENVADTVKLMDSYNLWSHKHFNLDPYATILKIVPKEVITYSSNTVEAFTGGSPLCDINYHIYNNNYFTLTSMENYKKGKLGAQQFPWVANVGGISVFTQSGKISTIGDLHEVIGNSHLPYVKQEKNVLMVMYNPDELIRYSKSKANLDLTVYLNWSGFDNEDRMVNKRWFFGEKITNNTSVFIAVYSTDGIADSEDKTISNSAALHGWAVIVSDSFEYNDFRTFKESVLKQMKISFKKVKSKNTISKILSLDTYYCGNLEFNDISIEMKWKL
;
A
#
# COMPACT_ATOMS: atom_id res chain seq x y z
N MET A 1 8.97 18.00 23.01
CA MET A 1 9.47 16.74 22.41
C MET A 1 10.95 16.90 22.14
N ILE A 2 11.76 15.84 22.29
CA ILE A 2 13.18 15.86 21.91
C ILE A 2 13.33 16.01 20.38
N SER A 3 14.44 16.57 19.88
CA SER A 3 14.64 16.83 18.44
C SER A 3 14.78 15.54 17.61
N PHE A 4 14.64 15.64 16.28
CA PHE A 4 14.94 14.53 15.36
C PHE A 4 16.33 13.94 15.62
N GLU A 5 17.34 14.79 15.76
CA GLU A 5 18.72 14.37 16.01
C GLU A 5 18.89 13.62 17.34
N GLN A 6 18.21 14.07 18.39
CA GLN A 6 18.21 13.38 19.68
C GLN A 6 17.52 12.00 19.58
N ARG A 7 16.40 11.91 18.85
CA ARG A 7 15.72 10.62 18.61
C ARG A 7 16.58 9.68 17.78
N ARG A 8 17.24 10.21 16.75
CA ARG A 8 18.17 9.47 15.90
C ARG A 8 19.33 8.89 16.72
N ALA A 9 20.00 9.74 17.50
CA ALA A 9 21.09 9.29 18.37
C ALA A 9 20.63 8.23 19.39
N SER A 10 19.49 8.44 20.04
CA SER A 10 18.91 7.47 20.97
C SER A 10 18.53 6.14 20.30
N TYR A 11 18.02 6.19 19.07
CA TYR A 11 17.69 4.99 18.30
C TYR A 11 18.95 4.18 17.97
N VAL A 12 20.00 4.85 17.49
CA VAL A 12 21.29 4.21 17.20
C VAL A 12 21.85 3.54 18.45
N SER A 13 21.97 4.29 19.56
CA SER A 13 22.59 3.80 20.80
C SER A 13 21.81 2.66 21.46
N SER A 14 20.48 2.62 21.29
CA SER A 14 19.64 1.60 21.93
C SER A 14 19.56 0.29 21.13
N ASN A 15 20.01 0.29 19.88
CA ASN A 15 19.80 -0.84 18.96
C ASN A 15 21.09 -1.34 18.29
N SER A 16 22.26 -0.71 18.50
CA SER A 16 23.53 -1.13 17.86
C SER A 16 24.04 -2.49 18.33
N ASP A 17 23.68 -2.91 19.54
CA ASP A 17 24.09 -4.20 20.13
C ASP A 17 23.07 -5.34 19.90
N GLU A 18 21.97 -5.07 19.20
CA GLU A 18 20.95 -6.09 18.89
C GLU A 18 21.53 -7.20 18.01
N MET A 19 21.17 -8.46 18.29
CA MET A 19 21.58 -9.63 17.50
C MET A 19 20.73 -9.77 16.22
N ASN A 20 20.74 -8.72 15.40
CA ASN A 20 19.98 -8.58 14.18
C ASN A 20 20.86 -7.93 13.10
N THR A 21 20.80 -8.39 11.86
CA THR A 21 21.67 -7.92 10.77
C THR A 21 21.52 -6.43 10.48
N TYR A 22 20.38 -5.80 10.78
CA TYR A 22 20.22 -4.34 10.64
C TYR A 22 21.04 -3.53 11.66
N ALA A 23 21.46 -4.13 12.79
CA ALA A 23 22.34 -3.49 13.75
C ALA A 23 23.72 -3.18 13.16
N LEU A 24 24.17 -3.94 12.16
CA LEU A 24 25.42 -3.67 11.42
C LEU A 24 25.44 -2.27 10.79
N LEU A 25 24.28 -1.78 10.33
CA LEU A 25 24.18 -0.43 9.77
C LEU A 25 24.44 0.63 10.84
N LEU A 26 23.94 0.41 12.05
CA LEU A 26 24.14 1.29 13.20
C LEU A 26 25.60 1.27 13.64
N GLN A 27 26.21 0.09 13.77
CA GLN A 27 27.62 -0.08 14.11
C GLN A 27 28.53 0.60 13.07
N ALA A 28 28.28 0.35 11.78
CA ALA A 28 29.03 0.97 10.70
C ALA A 28 28.91 2.50 10.72
N TYR A 29 27.70 3.03 10.96
CA TYR A 29 27.47 4.47 11.09
C TYR A 29 28.19 5.09 12.29
N SER A 30 28.15 4.43 13.46
CA SER A 30 28.80 4.85 14.70
C SER A 30 30.32 4.65 14.71
N LYS A 31 30.90 4.04 13.67
CA LYS A 31 32.32 3.64 13.60
C LYS A 31 32.71 2.66 14.70
N GLU A 32 31.75 1.83 15.11
CA GLU A 32 31.94 0.74 16.06
C GLU A 32 32.39 -0.52 15.31
N LYS A 33 33.17 -1.38 15.98
CA LYS A 33 33.59 -2.66 15.41
C LYS A 33 32.36 -3.46 14.96
N LEU A 34 32.39 -3.95 13.72
CA LEU A 34 31.27 -4.71 13.20
C LEU A 34 31.23 -6.12 13.79
N ASN A 35 30.04 -6.58 14.14
CA ASN A 35 29.86 -7.94 14.61
C ASN A 35 30.04 -8.93 13.44
N THR A 36 31.16 -9.65 13.42
CA THR A 36 31.53 -10.58 12.35
C THR A 36 30.51 -11.70 12.15
N ALA A 37 29.90 -12.21 13.24
CA ALA A 37 28.86 -13.23 13.14
C ALA A 37 27.59 -12.70 12.45
N LEU A 38 27.27 -11.41 12.64
CA LEU A 38 26.17 -10.76 11.92
C LEU A 38 26.52 -10.50 10.45
N ILE A 39 27.78 -10.21 10.11
CA ILE A 39 28.23 -10.10 8.71
C ILE A 39 28.01 -11.44 7.99
N ASP A 40 28.48 -12.54 8.59
CA ASP A 40 28.30 -13.88 8.02
C ASP A 40 26.81 -14.23 7.90
N LYS A 41 26.01 -13.91 8.92
CA LYS A 41 24.55 -14.08 8.87
C LYS A 41 23.90 -13.29 7.75
N CYS A 42 24.32 -12.04 7.52
CA CYS A 42 23.78 -11.18 6.46
C CYS A 42 23.96 -11.82 5.07
N ILE A 43 25.17 -12.34 4.80
CA ILE A 43 25.48 -13.02 3.54
C ILE A 43 24.76 -14.36 3.43
N ASN A 44 24.70 -15.12 4.53
CA ASN A 44 24.00 -16.40 4.56
C ASN A 44 22.49 -16.24 4.32
N ASP A 45 21.84 -15.25 4.93
CA ASP A 45 20.42 -14.97 4.73
C ASP A 45 20.11 -14.70 3.25
N TYR A 46 20.95 -13.92 2.56
CA TYR A 46 20.85 -13.71 1.12
C TYR A 46 21.00 -15.03 0.33
N ASN A 47 22.01 -15.83 0.63
CA ASN A 47 22.26 -17.10 -0.07
C ASN A 47 21.14 -18.13 0.15
N VAL A 48 20.61 -18.20 1.37
CA VAL A 48 19.47 -19.06 1.73
C VAL A 48 18.23 -18.62 0.95
N ASN A 49 17.93 -17.32 0.91
CA ASN A 49 16.78 -16.81 0.15
C ASN A 49 16.95 -17.07 -1.35
N LYS A 50 18.14 -16.84 -1.91
CA LYS A 50 18.47 -17.13 -3.31
C LYS A 50 18.29 -18.61 -3.64
N THR A 51 18.80 -19.51 -2.79
CA THR A 51 18.67 -20.97 -2.95
C THR A 51 17.22 -21.42 -2.82
N ALA A 52 16.48 -20.83 -1.89
CA ALA A 52 15.05 -21.05 -1.69
C ALA A 52 14.18 -20.34 -2.74
N LYS A 53 14.78 -19.70 -3.75
CA LYS A 53 14.08 -18.99 -4.83
C LYS A 53 13.13 -17.88 -4.35
N LYS A 54 13.41 -17.32 -3.18
CA LYS A 54 12.72 -16.14 -2.64
C LYS A 54 13.31 -14.88 -3.24
N ASP A 55 12.51 -13.82 -3.28
CA ASP A 55 12.98 -12.50 -3.69
C ASP A 55 14.02 -12.00 -2.68
N ASN A 56 15.13 -11.50 -3.21
CA ASN A 56 16.34 -11.20 -2.42
C ASN A 56 16.74 -9.71 -2.46
N ASP A 57 15.97 -8.87 -3.14
CA ASP A 57 16.22 -7.43 -3.29
C ASP A 57 16.30 -6.68 -1.96
N PHE A 58 15.46 -7.04 -0.98
CA PHE A 58 15.51 -6.44 0.36
C PHE A 58 16.81 -6.78 1.12
N ASN A 59 17.40 -7.96 0.88
CA ASN A 59 18.73 -8.28 1.41
C ASN A 59 19.80 -7.43 0.71
N ILE A 60 19.72 -7.31 -0.62
CA ILE A 60 20.72 -6.59 -1.42
C ILE A 60 20.77 -5.10 -1.04
N ILE A 61 19.62 -4.42 -0.86
CA ILE A 61 19.64 -2.99 -0.47
C ILE A 61 20.34 -2.76 0.87
N MET A 62 20.23 -3.70 1.81
CA MET A 62 20.88 -3.62 3.12
C MET A 62 22.38 -3.86 2.99
N MET A 63 22.78 -4.89 2.24
CA MET A 63 24.19 -5.19 1.95
C MET A 63 24.89 -4.00 1.26
N ILE A 64 24.23 -3.37 0.28
CA ILE A 64 24.76 -2.16 -0.39
C ILE A 64 24.96 -1.02 0.60
N ARG A 65 23.98 -0.76 1.48
CA ARG A 65 24.12 0.28 2.50
C ARG A 65 25.28 0.01 3.45
N LEU A 66 25.39 -1.23 3.91
CA LEU A 66 26.48 -1.66 4.79
C LEU A 66 27.84 -1.40 4.14
N LEU A 67 28.03 -1.86 2.89
CA LEU A 67 29.28 -1.65 2.15
C LEU A 67 29.68 -0.18 2.05
N TYR A 68 28.73 0.70 1.69
CA TYR A 68 29.00 2.12 1.57
C TYR A 68 29.27 2.79 2.92
N LEU A 69 28.50 2.48 3.97
CA LEU A 69 28.76 3.01 5.32
C LEU A 69 30.14 2.56 5.83
N SER A 70 30.47 1.28 5.66
CA SER A 70 31.78 0.74 6.05
C SER A 70 32.93 1.43 5.31
N SER A 71 32.78 1.62 3.99
CA SER A 71 33.78 2.29 3.16
C SER A 71 33.96 3.76 3.55
N LEU A 72 32.87 4.53 3.69
CA LEU A 72 32.93 5.95 4.05
C LEU A 72 33.56 6.19 5.42
N ASN A 73 33.38 5.24 6.35
CA ASN A 73 33.92 5.31 7.70
C ASN A 73 35.28 4.62 7.86
N ASN A 74 35.90 4.13 6.77
CA ASN A 74 37.18 3.42 6.77
C ASN A 74 37.21 2.23 7.75
N MET A 75 36.12 1.46 7.80
CA MET A 75 36.02 0.28 8.65
C MET A 75 37.02 -0.79 8.20
N SER A 76 37.68 -1.46 9.15
CA SER A 76 38.65 -2.54 8.86
C SER A 76 38.04 -3.71 8.10
N GLU A 77 36.74 -3.93 8.26
CA GLU A 77 35.97 -5.02 7.68
C GLU A 77 35.52 -4.73 6.24
N THR A 78 35.76 -3.52 5.71
CA THR A 78 35.28 -3.10 4.39
C THR A 78 35.72 -4.04 3.27
N ASP A 79 37.00 -4.43 3.25
CA ASP A 79 37.52 -5.34 2.22
C ASP A 79 36.91 -6.75 2.34
N THR A 80 36.70 -7.22 3.56
CA THR A 80 36.02 -8.49 3.84
C THR A 80 34.57 -8.45 3.34
N ILE A 81 33.82 -7.40 3.67
CA ILE A 81 32.44 -7.21 3.21
C ILE A 81 32.39 -7.17 1.69
N TYR A 82 33.27 -6.38 1.06
CA TYR A 82 33.32 -6.28 -0.39
C TYR A 82 33.64 -7.62 -1.05
N SER A 83 34.58 -8.41 -0.51
CA SER A 83 34.94 -9.73 -1.02
C SER A 83 33.77 -10.72 -0.92
N LEU A 84 33.10 -10.77 0.22
CA LEU A 84 31.92 -11.63 0.44
C LEU A 84 30.76 -11.23 -0.49
N MET A 85 30.48 -9.94 -0.61
CA MET A 85 29.44 -9.43 -1.51
C MET A 85 29.77 -9.70 -2.98
N SER A 86 31.02 -9.49 -3.40
CA SER A 86 31.46 -9.78 -4.78
C SER A 86 31.25 -11.24 -5.13
N THR A 87 31.49 -12.14 -4.16
CA THR A 87 31.22 -13.58 -4.32
C THR A 87 29.72 -13.86 -4.40
N ALA A 88 28.92 -13.31 -3.48
CA ALA A 88 27.48 -13.53 -3.40
C ALA A 88 26.70 -12.97 -4.61
N LEU A 89 27.16 -11.84 -5.16
CA LEU A 89 26.51 -11.11 -6.24
C LEU A 89 27.06 -11.44 -7.64
N LYS A 90 28.08 -12.29 -7.76
CA LYS A 90 28.78 -12.59 -9.03
C LYS A 90 27.82 -12.87 -10.21
N ASP A 91 26.79 -13.66 -9.97
CA ASP A 91 25.78 -14.05 -10.97
C ASP A 91 24.40 -13.45 -10.66
N GLN A 92 24.34 -12.41 -9.83
CA GLN A 92 23.08 -11.75 -9.50
C GLN A 92 22.59 -10.96 -10.71
N LYS A 93 21.36 -11.27 -11.13
CA LYS A 93 20.64 -10.46 -12.11
C LYS A 93 19.94 -9.32 -11.38
N PHE A 94 20.09 -8.11 -11.89
CA PHE A 94 19.43 -6.92 -11.34
C PHE A 94 18.24 -6.46 -12.16
N TRP A 95 17.97 -7.13 -13.28
CA TRP A 95 16.85 -6.82 -14.14
C TRP A 95 16.33 -8.08 -14.82
N LEU A 96 15.12 -7.98 -15.38
CA LEU A 96 14.47 -9.08 -16.07
C LEU A 96 15.34 -9.58 -17.22
N SER A 97 15.52 -10.89 -17.28
CA SER A 97 16.25 -11.58 -18.34
C SER A 97 15.47 -12.81 -18.80
N LYS A 98 15.83 -13.35 -19.96
CA LYS A 98 15.19 -14.56 -20.49
C LYS A 98 15.34 -15.73 -19.51
N ASN A 99 14.28 -16.53 -19.42
CA ASN A 99 14.16 -17.70 -18.56
C ASN A 99 14.23 -17.41 -17.06
N GLU A 100 14.04 -16.15 -16.63
CA GLU A 100 13.82 -15.87 -15.21
C GLU A 100 12.54 -16.55 -14.73
N GLN A 101 12.62 -17.36 -13.68
CA GLN A 101 11.47 -18.08 -13.12
C GLN A 101 11.14 -17.67 -11.68
N GLU A 102 12.05 -16.93 -11.03
CA GLU A 102 12.07 -16.82 -9.59
C GLU A 102 11.93 -15.38 -9.13
N GLN A 103 12.77 -14.44 -9.57
CA GLN A 103 12.82 -13.10 -8.97
C GLN A 103 11.76 -12.14 -9.55
N CYS A 104 11.04 -11.44 -8.67
CA CYS A 104 10.11 -10.37 -9.06
C CYS A 104 10.87 -9.07 -9.36
N PHE A 105 10.97 -8.69 -10.64
CA PHE A 105 11.60 -7.40 -11.02
C PHE A 105 10.60 -6.25 -11.19
N TRP A 106 9.30 -6.55 -11.11
CA TRP A 106 8.30 -5.65 -11.66
C TRP A 106 7.42 -4.96 -10.64
N SER A 107 7.18 -5.41 -9.41
CA SER A 107 6.41 -4.57 -8.47
C SER A 107 7.14 -3.25 -8.21
N GLU A 108 6.41 -2.18 -7.91
CA GLU A 108 7.01 -0.84 -7.73
C GLU A 108 8.14 -0.82 -6.70
N ASN A 109 7.98 -1.55 -5.58
CA ASN A 109 9.01 -1.65 -4.56
C ASN A 109 10.20 -2.50 -4.99
N HIS A 110 9.99 -3.68 -5.60
CA HIS A 110 11.08 -4.53 -6.04
C HIS A 110 11.92 -3.84 -7.13
N MET A 111 11.25 -3.14 -8.05
CA MET A 111 11.88 -2.40 -9.13
C MET A 111 12.90 -1.39 -8.60
N ILE A 112 12.55 -0.56 -7.61
CA ILE A 112 13.50 0.41 -7.07
C ILE A 112 14.58 -0.25 -6.23
N CYS A 113 14.27 -1.29 -5.46
CA CYS A 113 15.27 -2.03 -4.69
C CYS A 113 16.35 -2.63 -5.61
N TYR A 114 15.96 -3.23 -6.73
CA TYR A 114 16.89 -3.75 -7.73
C TYR A 114 17.63 -2.64 -8.47
N LEU A 115 16.94 -1.64 -9.02
CA LEU A 115 17.57 -0.56 -9.77
C LEU A 115 18.54 0.25 -8.91
N SER A 116 18.20 0.56 -7.66
CA SER A 116 19.10 1.27 -6.75
C SER A 116 20.34 0.46 -6.44
N SER A 117 20.16 -0.84 -6.18
CA SER A 117 21.25 -1.73 -5.85
C SER A 117 22.18 -1.96 -7.04
N TRP A 118 21.61 -2.12 -8.23
CA TRP A 118 22.35 -2.27 -9.49
C TRP A 118 23.24 -1.05 -9.73
N PHE A 119 22.65 0.14 -9.67
CA PHE A 119 23.34 1.39 -9.90
C PHE A 119 24.50 1.58 -8.92
N LEU A 120 24.23 1.40 -7.62
CA LEU A 120 25.24 1.62 -6.57
C LEU A 120 26.31 0.54 -6.56
N TRP A 121 25.99 -0.70 -6.92
CA TRP A 121 26.97 -1.78 -7.08
C TRP A 121 27.93 -1.50 -8.24
N LEU A 122 27.41 -1.11 -9.40
CA LEU A 122 28.24 -0.68 -10.53
C LEU A 122 29.10 0.52 -10.15
N GLN A 123 28.52 1.53 -9.50
CA GLN A 123 29.26 2.71 -9.06
C GLN A 123 30.41 2.35 -8.10
N TYR A 124 30.18 1.43 -7.15
CA TYR A 124 31.20 1.01 -6.20
C TYR A 124 32.33 0.24 -6.89
N SER A 125 31.97 -0.66 -7.81
CA SER A 125 32.90 -1.46 -8.62
C SER A 125 33.53 -0.68 -9.78
N LYS A 126 33.30 0.64 -9.88
CA LYS A 126 33.80 1.54 -10.94
C LYS A 126 33.35 1.11 -12.35
N GLN A 127 32.16 0.55 -12.45
CA GLN A 127 31.49 0.17 -13.69
C GLN A 127 30.31 1.10 -13.95
N THR A 128 29.80 1.08 -15.18
CA THR A 128 28.64 1.87 -15.60
C THR A 128 27.78 1.06 -16.54
N ASP A 129 26.46 1.22 -16.44
CA ASP A 129 25.49 0.64 -17.37
C ASP A 129 24.46 1.70 -17.76
N LYS A 130 24.36 1.97 -19.06
CA LYS A 130 23.44 2.98 -19.58
C LYS A 130 21.98 2.59 -19.37
N GLN A 131 21.64 1.31 -19.54
CA GLN A 131 20.27 0.83 -19.34
C GLN A 131 19.85 1.03 -17.89
N CYS A 132 20.70 0.63 -16.94
CA CYS A 132 20.46 0.85 -15.51
C CYS A 132 20.16 2.33 -15.19
N ASN A 133 21.01 3.23 -15.70
CA ASN A 133 20.85 4.67 -15.48
C ASN A 133 19.54 5.21 -16.07
N ASP A 134 19.21 4.83 -17.31
CA ASP A 134 18.00 5.28 -18.00
C ASP A 134 16.72 4.77 -17.30
N LEU A 135 16.70 3.50 -16.88
CA LEU A 135 15.58 2.92 -16.13
C LEU A 135 15.40 3.60 -14.77
N LEU A 136 16.50 3.83 -14.04
CA LEU A 136 16.43 4.47 -12.72
C LEU A 136 15.94 5.92 -12.80
N ILE A 137 16.47 6.70 -13.75
CA ILE A 137 15.99 8.09 -13.97
C ILE A 137 14.52 8.08 -14.38
N THR A 138 14.10 7.14 -15.24
CA THR A 138 12.70 7.00 -15.66
C THR A 138 11.80 6.69 -14.48
N TYR A 139 12.19 5.74 -13.62
CA TYR A 139 11.46 5.42 -12.39
C TYR A 139 11.30 6.65 -11.51
N LEU A 140 12.40 7.30 -11.14
CA LEU A 140 12.35 8.42 -10.20
C LEU A 140 11.53 9.59 -10.77
N THR A 141 11.69 9.88 -12.06
CA THR A 141 10.90 10.93 -12.75
C THR A 141 9.41 10.61 -12.78
N ALA A 142 9.04 9.34 -12.98
CA ALA A 142 7.65 8.93 -12.92
C ALA A 142 7.06 9.13 -11.51
N LYS A 143 7.82 8.83 -10.44
CA LYS A 143 7.33 9.01 -9.06
C LYS A 143 7.26 10.45 -8.62
N THR A 144 8.14 11.33 -9.10
CA THR A 144 7.99 12.77 -8.83
C THR A 144 6.78 13.39 -9.53
N LYS A 145 6.36 12.85 -10.67
CA LYS A 145 5.23 13.37 -11.45
C LYS A 145 3.88 12.74 -11.09
N TYR A 146 3.85 11.43 -10.87
CA TYR A 146 2.63 10.65 -10.70
C TYR A 146 2.51 9.99 -9.33
N LEU A 147 3.44 10.28 -8.41
CA LEU A 147 3.49 9.70 -7.07
C LEU A 147 3.68 8.16 -7.12
N PHE A 148 3.62 7.52 -5.95
CA PHE A 148 3.85 6.08 -5.79
C PHE A 148 2.56 5.30 -6.01
N TYR A 149 2.59 4.33 -6.93
CA TYR A 149 1.46 3.48 -7.32
C TYR A 149 1.01 2.60 -6.16
N GLU A 150 1.92 2.16 -5.29
CA GLU A 150 1.59 1.40 -4.09
C GLU A 150 0.90 2.25 -3.01
N CYS A 151 0.55 3.51 -3.30
CA CYS A 151 -0.44 4.36 -2.64
C CYS A 151 -0.53 4.12 -1.12
N PHE A 152 0.27 4.86 -0.35
CA PHE A 152 0.27 4.78 1.13
C PHE A 152 0.52 3.37 1.72
N SER A 153 1.10 2.43 0.96
CA SER A 153 1.47 1.10 1.50
C SER A 153 2.37 1.22 2.73
N GLN A 154 1.83 0.86 3.89
CA GLN A 154 2.57 0.84 5.17
C GLN A 154 3.66 -0.24 5.20
N VAL A 155 3.64 -1.15 4.22
CA VAL A 155 4.54 -2.28 4.10
C VAL A 155 5.65 -1.93 3.13
N TYR A 156 5.30 -1.64 1.87
CA TYR A 156 6.25 -1.60 0.78
C TYR A 156 6.90 -0.23 0.58
N ASN A 157 6.20 0.88 0.89
CA ASN A 157 6.82 2.20 0.83
C ASN A 157 8.00 2.34 1.79
N MET A 158 8.08 1.52 2.84
CA MET A 158 9.22 1.51 3.77
C MET A 158 10.48 0.93 3.11
N TYR A 159 10.33 -0.11 2.29
CA TYR A 159 11.45 -0.68 1.53
C TYR A 159 11.83 0.23 0.35
N THR A 160 10.83 0.81 -0.33
CA THR A 160 11.04 1.85 -1.36
C THR A 160 11.82 3.03 -0.78
N LEU A 161 11.44 3.52 0.40
CA LEU A 161 12.15 4.60 1.08
C LEU A 161 13.60 4.20 1.43
N SER A 162 13.83 2.98 1.93
CA SER A 162 15.18 2.46 2.17
C SER A 162 16.07 2.48 0.91
N ALA A 163 15.53 2.07 -0.25
CA ALA A 163 16.24 2.12 -1.52
C ALA A 163 16.56 3.56 -1.97
N LEU A 164 15.60 4.48 -1.81
CA LEU A 164 15.79 5.90 -2.13
C LEU A 164 16.84 6.57 -1.23
N LEU A 165 16.87 6.26 0.06
CA LEU A 165 17.87 6.79 1.00
C LEU A 165 19.29 6.38 0.60
N ASN A 166 19.49 5.15 0.12
CA ASN A 166 20.78 4.72 -0.41
C ASN A 166 21.19 5.56 -1.64
N LEU A 167 20.27 5.82 -2.57
CA LEU A 167 20.56 6.67 -3.73
C LEU A 167 20.91 8.10 -3.32
N TYR A 168 20.16 8.68 -2.39
CA TYR A 168 20.42 10.02 -1.88
C TYR A 168 21.78 10.14 -1.19
N ASP A 169 22.10 9.17 -0.33
CA ASP A 169 23.35 9.16 0.44
C ASP A 169 24.57 8.92 -0.46
N PHE A 170 24.47 7.99 -1.40
CA PHE A 170 25.66 7.41 -2.04
C PHE A 170 25.81 7.67 -3.53
N SER A 171 24.78 8.13 -4.24
CA SER A 171 24.91 8.43 -5.67
C SER A 171 25.85 9.62 -5.90
N LYS A 172 26.82 9.42 -6.81
CA LYS A 172 27.67 10.49 -7.34
C LYS A 172 27.00 11.26 -8.47
N ASN A 173 25.93 10.71 -9.06
CA ASN A 173 25.13 11.39 -10.06
C ASN A 173 24.14 12.34 -9.38
N THR A 174 24.37 13.65 -9.52
CA THR A 174 23.56 14.71 -8.93
C THR A 174 22.08 14.64 -9.34
N GLN A 175 21.77 14.29 -10.60
CA GLN A 175 20.39 14.18 -11.06
C GLN A 175 19.65 13.07 -10.32
N ILE A 176 20.25 11.88 -10.21
CA ILE A 176 19.67 10.75 -9.47
C ILE A 176 19.50 11.12 -7.98
N LYS A 177 20.49 11.80 -7.40
CA LYS A 177 20.43 12.24 -6.00
C LYS A 177 19.27 13.19 -5.73
N GLU A 178 19.09 14.21 -6.56
CA GLU A 178 17.99 15.19 -6.41
C GLU A 178 16.62 14.59 -6.69
N LEU A 179 16.51 13.71 -7.70
CA LEU A 179 15.28 12.98 -7.94
C LEU A 179 14.94 12.03 -6.79
N ALA A 180 15.92 11.32 -6.24
CA ALA A 180 15.75 10.47 -5.06
C ALA A 180 15.31 11.29 -3.84
N LYS A 181 15.92 12.46 -3.62
CA LYS A 181 15.50 13.41 -2.57
C LYS A 181 14.03 13.80 -2.73
N SER A 182 13.62 14.19 -3.94
CA SER A 182 12.24 14.57 -4.22
C SER A 182 11.26 13.44 -3.93
N CYS A 183 11.62 12.20 -4.30
CA CYS A 183 10.85 11.00 -3.98
C CYS A 183 10.76 10.72 -2.46
N ILE A 184 11.86 10.93 -1.72
CA ILE A 184 11.88 10.82 -0.25
C ILE A 184 10.94 11.84 0.39
N ASP A 185 11.03 13.10 -0.04
CA ASP A 185 10.19 14.20 0.45
C ASP A 185 8.70 13.86 0.26
N ILE A 186 8.31 13.35 -0.92
CA ILE A 186 6.94 12.92 -1.24
C ILE A 186 6.45 11.84 -0.27
N LEU A 187 7.22 10.76 -0.07
CA LEU A 187 6.80 9.66 0.81
C LEU A 187 6.65 10.11 2.26
N ILE A 188 7.61 10.89 2.77
CA ILE A 188 7.56 11.41 4.13
C ILE A 188 6.36 12.34 4.30
N GLU A 189 6.13 13.26 3.36
CA GLU A 189 4.99 14.17 3.40
C GLU A 189 3.65 13.42 3.39
N HIS A 190 3.50 12.40 2.56
CA HIS A 190 2.30 11.57 2.53
C HIS A 190 2.00 10.95 3.90
N PHE A 191 2.96 10.25 4.51
CA PHE A 191 2.70 9.62 5.81
C PHE A 191 2.49 10.63 6.94
N LEU A 192 3.17 11.78 6.91
CA LEU A 192 2.94 12.85 7.89
C LEU A 192 1.54 13.47 7.76
N GLN A 193 0.93 13.48 6.56
CA GLN A 193 -0.43 13.97 6.35
C GLN A 193 -1.50 13.08 7.02
N ILE A 194 -1.21 11.82 7.34
CA ILE A 194 -2.22 10.87 7.84
C ILE A 194 -1.95 10.40 9.28
N ILE A 195 -0.93 10.95 9.94
CA ILE A 195 -0.63 10.65 11.33
C ILE A 195 -1.59 11.39 12.27
N THR A 196 -2.01 10.74 13.34
CA THR A 196 -2.76 11.38 14.43
C THR A 196 -1.82 11.81 15.56
N LEU A 197 -2.31 12.60 16.52
CA LEU A 197 -1.52 13.14 17.64
C LEU A 197 -1.00 12.07 18.60
N ASN A 198 -1.58 10.86 18.61
CA ASN A 198 -1.04 9.73 19.37
C ASN A 198 0.05 8.95 18.59
N GLY A 199 0.28 9.31 17.31
CA GLY A 199 1.27 8.69 16.44
C GLY A 199 0.80 7.43 15.71
N SER A 200 -0.48 7.09 15.81
CA SER A 200 -1.05 5.96 15.07
C SER A 200 -1.25 6.32 13.59
N ILE A 201 -1.06 5.31 12.74
CA ILE A 201 -1.35 5.41 11.31
C ILE A 201 -2.19 4.20 10.91
N TYR A 202 -3.43 4.48 10.53
CA TYR A 202 -4.24 3.64 9.67
C TYR A 202 -4.69 4.48 8.49
N CYS A 203 -4.51 3.95 7.28
CA CYS A 203 -4.83 4.67 6.07
C CYS A 203 -5.28 3.74 4.96
N ALA A 204 -6.16 4.26 4.10
CA ALA A 204 -6.47 3.64 2.84
C ALA A 204 -5.15 3.43 2.09
N SER A 205 -4.96 2.24 1.54
CA SER A 205 -3.66 1.89 0.97
C SER A 205 -3.75 0.81 -0.10
N ALA A 206 -2.83 0.85 -1.05
CA ALA A 206 -2.61 -0.26 -1.95
C ALA A 206 -1.52 -1.17 -1.35
N ARG A 207 -1.55 -2.46 -1.68
CA ARG A 207 -0.53 -3.43 -1.24
C ARG A 207 -0.32 -3.42 0.28
N THR A 208 -1.39 -3.63 1.04
CA THR A 208 -1.33 -3.78 2.50
C THR A 208 -1.93 -5.10 2.96
N TYR A 209 -1.35 -5.69 4.01
CA TYR A 209 -1.83 -6.93 4.60
C TYR A 209 -2.79 -6.64 5.75
N ASN A 210 -3.74 -7.54 6.00
CA ASN A 210 -4.73 -7.38 7.07
C ASN A 210 -4.08 -7.17 8.45
N ARG A 211 -2.93 -7.79 8.73
CA ARG A 211 -2.17 -7.56 9.97
C ARG A 211 -1.80 -6.08 10.18
N CYS A 212 -1.53 -5.34 9.11
CA CYS A 212 -1.26 -3.89 9.15
C CYS A 212 -2.55 -3.05 9.18
N LYS A 213 -3.68 -3.61 8.70
CA LYS A 213 -4.99 -2.94 8.77
C LYS A 213 -5.59 -2.97 10.17
N ILE A 214 -5.34 -4.02 10.95
CA ILE A 214 -5.95 -4.22 12.27
C ILE A 214 -5.03 -3.86 13.44
N SER A 215 -3.72 -3.81 13.21
CA SER A 215 -2.74 -3.48 14.24
C SER A 215 -1.67 -2.53 13.70
N SER A 216 -1.38 -1.51 14.49
CA SER A 216 -0.27 -0.58 14.31
C SER A 216 1.04 -1.16 14.85
N ASP A 217 0.97 -2.04 15.84
CA ASP A 217 2.13 -2.45 16.61
C ASP A 217 3.10 -3.25 15.76
N GLY A 218 4.40 -2.96 15.88
CA GLY A 218 5.41 -3.71 15.13
C GLY A 218 5.60 -3.27 13.68
N ASN A 219 4.70 -2.47 13.09
CA ASN A 219 4.81 -2.04 11.69
C ASN A 219 6.00 -1.10 11.45
N ASN A 220 6.73 -1.31 10.34
CA ASN A 220 7.89 -0.51 9.92
C ASN A 220 7.56 0.99 9.83
N CYS A 221 6.40 1.33 9.27
CA CYS A 221 5.94 2.72 9.14
C CYS A 221 5.92 3.48 10.48
N ASN A 222 5.58 2.81 11.58
CA ASN A 222 5.51 3.47 12.88
C ASN A 222 6.89 3.79 13.46
N LYS A 223 7.95 3.04 13.10
CA LYS A 223 9.33 3.33 13.52
C LYS A 223 9.86 4.56 12.79
N LEU A 224 9.53 4.69 11.51
CA LEU A 224 9.78 5.92 10.74
C LEU A 224 9.07 7.11 11.40
N MET A 225 7.79 6.96 11.75
CA MET A 225 7.04 8.03 12.40
C MET A 225 7.60 8.41 13.75
N TYR A 226 8.01 7.45 14.58
CA TYR A 226 8.69 7.75 15.84
C TYR A 226 9.96 8.58 15.60
N LEU A 227 10.80 8.22 14.63
CA LEU A 227 11.99 8.99 14.29
C LEU A 227 11.61 10.42 13.84
N LEU A 228 10.61 10.56 12.96
CA LEU A 228 10.19 11.86 12.41
C LEU A 228 9.49 12.78 13.42
N THR A 229 8.64 12.24 14.29
CA THR A 229 7.74 13.05 15.14
C THR A 229 7.96 12.85 16.64
N GLY A 230 8.51 11.70 17.05
CA GLY A 230 8.63 11.30 18.45
C GLY A 230 7.35 10.72 19.05
N LEU A 231 6.30 10.54 18.24
CA LEU A 231 5.03 9.94 18.68
C LEU A 231 5.12 8.40 18.71
N ASN A 232 4.08 7.73 19.25
CA ASN A 232 3.87 6.28 19.36
C ASN A 232 4.93 5.42 20.09
N GLY A 233 6.15 5.93 20.34
CA GLY A 233 7.18 5.25 21.12
C GLY A 233 7.78 3.99 20.48
N GLU A 234 7.61 3.76 19.17
CA GLU A 234 8.12 2.59 18.45
C GLU A 234 9.63 2.68 18.17
N LYS A 235 10.45 2.38 19.19
CA LYS A 235 11.92 2.52 19.15
C LYS A 235 12.69 1.27 18.74
N LYS A 236 12.00 0.15 18.53
CA LYS A 236 12.65 -1.15 18.23
C LYS A 236 13.36 -1.12 16.89
N LEU A 237 14.45 -1.89 16.79
CA LEU A 237 15.19 -2.09 15.55
C LEU A 237 14.25 -2.58 14.43
N SER A 238 14.33 -1.94 13.28
CA SER A 238 13.58 -2.28 12.08
C SER A 238 14.38 -1.91 10.82
N PRO A 239 14.07 -2.49 9.65
CA PRO A 239 14.73 -2.13 8.39
C PRO A 239 14.72 -0.61 8.15
N ILE A 240 13.54 0.02 8.14
CA ILE A 240 13.46 1.46 7.86
C ILE A 240 14.06 2.30 8.98
N GLY A 241 13.94 1.89 10.24
CA GLY A 241 14.54 2.61 11.36
C GLY A 241 16.08 2.63 11.27
N ALA A 242 16.71 1.52 10.90
CA ALA A 242 18.15 1.46 10.70
C ALA A 242 18.62 2.28 9.49
N PHE A 243 17.89 2.25 8.38
CA PHE A 243 18.21 3.07 7.21
C PHE A 243 18.05 4.57 7.50
N PHE A 244 16.92 4.96 8.09
CA PHE A 244 16.60 6.37 8.36
C PHE A 244 17.45 6.98 9.48
N SER A 245 17.91 6.17 10.45
CA SER A 245 18.80 6.67 11.51
C SER A 245 20.26 6.83 11.07
N THR A 246 20.65 6.24 9.94
CA THR A 246 22.04 6.26 9.43
C THR A 246 22.19 7.12 8.18
N THR A 247 21.13 7.79 7.73
CA THR A 247 21.12 8.59 6.51
C THR A 247 21.66 10.00 6.72
N SER A 248 22.22 10.57 5.66
CA SER A 248 22.57 11.99 5.58
C SER A 248 21.34 12.86 5.27
N TYR A 249 20.22 12.27 4.89
CA TYR A 249 18.97 12.99 4.69
C TYR A 249 18.45 13.56 6.01
N VAL A 250 18.19 14.87 6.02
CA VAL A 250 17.59 15.55 7.16
C VAL A 250 16.18 15.98 6.77
N PRO A 251 15.14 15.47 7.44
CA PRO A 251 13.77 15.88 7.15
C PRO A 251 13.59 17.37 7.46
N THR A 252 12.83 18.07 6.63
CA THR A 252 12.38 19.44 6.94
C THR A 252 11.59 19.41 8.24
N GLN A 253 12.05 20.14 9.26
CA GLN A 253 11.67 19.93 10.67
C GLN A 253 10.23 20.32 11.06
N ASP A 254 9.45 20.92 10.17
CA ASP A 254 8.09 21.35 10.51
C ASP A 254 7.05 20.26 10.18
N TYR A 255 6.96 19.25 11.05
CA TYR A 255 5.85 18.31 11.03
C TYR A 255 4.58 18.92 11.66
N THR A 256 4.68 20.06 12.37
CA THR A 256 3.53 20.72 12.99
C THR A 256 2.55 21.27 11.98
N ARG A 257 3.01 21.55 10.75
CA ARG A 257 2.15 21.90 9.60
C ARG A 257 1.06 20.86 9.30
N TYR A 258 1.31 19.59 9.61
CA TYR A 258 0.34 18.50 9.39
C TYR A 258 -0.60 18.27 10.58
N HIS A 259 -0.46 19.08 11.63
CA HIS A 259 -1.37 19.10 12.78
C HIS A 259 -2.41 20.22 12.67
N SER A 260 -2.91 20.48 11.47
CA SER A 260 -4.04 21.38 11.21
C SER A 260 -5.20 20.58 10.64
N LYS A 261 -6.44 20.97 10.95
CA LYS A 261 -7.61 20.36 10.31
C LYS A 261 -7.48 20.56 8.80
N PHE A 262 -7.40 19.50 8.03
CA PHE A 262 -7.35 19.63 6.57
C PHE A 262 -8.14 18.54 5.88
N ASP A 263 -8.62 18.92 4.70
CA ASP A 263 -9.38 18.10 3.77
C ASP A 263 -8.72 18.25 2.39
N LYS A 264 -8.29 17.13 1.79
CA LYS A 264 -7.56 17.14 0.53
C LYS A 264 -7.83 15.87 -0.27
N THR A 265 -8.04 16.05 -1.57
CA THR A 265 -7.96 14.96 -2.56
C THR A 265 -6.65 15.05 -3.34
N ILE A 266 -5.96 13.92 -3.48
CA ILE A 266 -4.70 13.78 -4.24
C ILE A 266 -4.94 12.79 -5.36
N LYS A 267 -4.53 13.13 -6.58
CA LYS A 267 -4.47 12.16 -7.68
C LYS A 267 -3.16 11.38 -7.59
N ILE A 268 -3.26 10.07 -7.37
CA ILE A 268 -2.13 9.16 -7.31
C ILE A 268 -2.15 8.28 -8.56
N SER A 269 -0.97 8.09 -9.14
CA SER A 269 -0.77 7.41 -10.43
C SER A 269 -1.39 8.19 -11.61
N HIS A 270 -1.29 7.60 -12.79
CA HIS A 270 -1.83 8.13 -14.05
C HIS A 270 -2.92 7.19 -14.59
N ASP A 271 -3.51 7.53 -15.74
CA ASP A 271 -4.48 6.67 -16.43
C ASP A 271 -3.79 5.40 -16.96
N GLU A 272 -4.50 4.28 -17.00
CA GLU A 272 -4.01 3.00 -17.51
C GLU A 272 -3.67 3.02 -19.00
N LYS A 273 -4.15 4.02 -19.73
CA LYS A 273 -3.89 4.21 -21.16
C LYS A 273 -2.61 4.98 -21.44
N ASP A 274 -2.02 5.61 -20.43
CA ASP A 274 -0.90 6.54 -20.61
C ASP A 274 0.47 5.85 -20.60
N PHE A 275 0.56 4.53 -20.37
CA PHE A 275 1.85 3.80 -20.29
C PHE A 275 2.71 4.00 -21.54
N ASP A 276 2.13 3.90 -22.72
CA ASP A 276 2.85 4.09 -23.99
C ASP A 276 3.41 5.50 -24.14
N THR A 277 2.69 6.51 -23.64
CA THR A 277 3.13 7.90 -23.71
C THR A 277 4.20 8.21 -22.67
N ILE A 278 4.01 7.72 -21.44
CA ILE A 278 4.90 7.98 -20.30
C ILE A 278 6.24 7.28 -20.49
N TYR A 279 6.22 6.05 -20.98
CA TYR A 279 7.40 5.19 -21.10
C TYR A 279 7.85 5.01 -22.56
N LYS A 280 7.47 5.93 -23.47
CA LYS A 280 7.75 5.86 -24.91
C LYS A 280 9.22 5.66 -25.31
N ASN A 281 10.14 6.09 -24.44
CA ASN A 281 11.58 6.01 -24.70
C ASN A 281 12.21 4.70 -24.22
N LEU A 282 11.43 3.83 -23.54
CA LEU A 282 11.90 2.54 -23.08
C LEU A 282 11.77 1.49 -24.17
N SER A 283 12.59 0.44 -24.08
CA SER A 283 12.40 -0.75 -24.91
C SER A 283 11.04 -1.38 -24.61
N PHE A 284 10.53 -2.19 -25.54
CA PHE A 284 9.27 -2.93 -25.33
C PHE A 284 9.27 -3.72 -24.00
N VAL A 285 10.39 -4.38 -23.68
CA VAL A 285 10.53 -5.19 -22.46
C VAL A 285 10.45 -4.30 -21.23
N ASP A 286 11.27 -3.24 -21.20
CA ASP A 286 11.35 -2.35 -20.05
C ASP A 286 10.01 -1.63 -19.82
N LYS A 287 9.38 -1.12 -20.89
CA LYS A 287 8.05 -0.50 -20.84
C LYS A 287 7.01 -1.45 -20.22
N THR A 288 6.99 -2.71 -20.65
CA THR A 288 6.05 -3.72 -20.13
C THR A 288 6.32 -4.04 -18.66
N VAL A 289 7.59 -4.08 -18.24
CA VAL A 289 7.97 -4.26 -16.82
C VAL A 289 7.53 -3.05 -15.97
N PHE A 290 7.66 -1.83 -16.49
CA PHE A 290 7.12 -0.62 -15.83
C PHE A 290 5.59 -0.62 -15.74
N GLN A 291 4.90 -1.13 -16.75
CA GLN A 291 3.46 -1.34 -16.68
C GLN A 291 3.07 -2.34 -15.59
N TRP A 292 3.79 -3.46 -15.48
CA TRP A 292 3.59 -4.44 -14.40
C TRP A 292 3.86 -3.86 -13.00
N SER A 293 4.66 -2.79 -12.90
CA SER A 293 4.90 -2.07 -11.64
C SER A 293 3.70 -1.34 -11.09
N ALA A 294 2.75 -1.00 -11.96
CA ALA A 294 1.45 -0.50 -11.55
C ALA A 294 0.44 -1.63 -11.33
N GLY A 295 0.86 -2.90 -11.22
CA GLY A 295 -0.07 -4.03 -11.11
C GLY A 295 -0.90 -4.28 -12.37
N ASN A 296 -0.48 -3.69 -13.51
CA ASN A 296 -1.25 -3.71 -14.75
C ASN A 296 -0.85 -4.91 -15.63
N TYR A 297 -1.13 -6.12 -15.16
CA TYR A 297 -0.69 -7.36 -15.80
C TYR A 297 -1.59 -7.78 -16.96
N PHE A 298 -2.90 -7.88 -16.71
CA PHE A 298 -3.86 -8.49 -17.64
C PHE A 298 -5.08 -7.58 -17.90
N ASN A 299 -4.88 -6.26 -17.83
CA ASN A 299 -5.89 -5.30 -18.31
C ASN A 299 -5.97 -5.36 -19.84
N SER A 300 -7.16 -5.13 -20.38
CA SER A 300 -7.43 -5.21 -21.81
C SER A 300 -6.62 -4.26 -22.68
N GLU A 301 -6.26 -3.07 -22.18
CA GLU A 301 -5.42 -2.12 -22.91
C GLU A 301 -4.01 -2.67 -23.16
N ASN A 302 -3.50 -3.50 -22.25
CA ASN A 302 -2.08 -3.88 -22.25
C ASN A 302 -1.79 -5.38 -22.17
N VAL A 303 -2.81 -6.24 -22.16
CA VAL A 303 -2.67 -7.70 -22.03
C VAL A 303 -1.80 -8.31 -23.13
N ALA A 304 -1.83 -7.73 -24.33
CA ALA A 304 -1.03 -8.18 -25.46
C ALA A 304 0.48 -8.03 -25.21
N ASP A 305 0.89 -6.94 -24.57
CA ASP A 305 2.28 -6.68 -24.22
C ASP A 305 2.75 -7.69 -23.17
N THR A 306 1.91 -7.99 -22.18
CA THR A 306 2.16 -9.03 -21.19
C THR A 306 2.35 -10.40 -21.82
N VAL A 307 1.41 -10.86 -22.67
CA VAL A 307 1.49 -12.18 -23.32
C VAL A 307 2.75 -12.29 -24.19
N LYS A 308 3.06 -11.23 -24.97
CA LYS A 308 4.26 -11.19 -25.81
C LYS A 308 5.55 -11.23 -24.99
N LEU A 309 5.62 -10.51 -23.88
CA LEU A 309 6.78 -10.56 -23.00
C LEU A 309 6.90 -11.94 -22.34
N MET A 310 5.82 -12.49 -21.80
CA MET A 310 5.82 -13.82 -21.19
C MET A 310 6.29 -14.92 -22.13
N ASP A 311 5.90 -14.86 -23.42
CA ASP A 311 6.37 -15.82 -24.41
C ASP A 311 7.85 -15.62 -24.76
N SER A 312 8.24 -14.40 -25.12
CA SER A 312 9.61 -14.10 -25.57
C SER A 312 10.68 -14.26 -24.48
N TYR A 313 10.28 -14.17 -23.20
CA TYR A 313 11.16 -14.33 -22.04
C TYR A 313 10.94 -15.65 -21.29
N ASN A 314 10.02 -16.51 -21.76
CA ASN A 314 9.69 -17.79 -21.13
C ASN A 314 9.26 -17.64 -19.65
N LEU A 315 8.29 -16.76 -19.38
CA LEU A 315 7.85 -16.41 -18.02
C LEU A 315 6.54 -17.11 -17.60
N TRP A 316 6.00 -18.00 -18.43
CA TRP A 316 4.73 -18.68 -18.16
C TRP A 316 4.76 -19.49 -16.86
N SER A 317 5.87 -20.17 -16.58
CA SER A 317 6.09 -20.95 -15.35
C SER A 317 6.70 -20.13 -14.21
N HIS A 318 6.84 -18.81 -14.37
CA HIS A 318 7.44 -17.98 -13.34
C HIS A 318 6.58 -18.04 -12.07
N LYS A 319 7.21 -18.17 -10.90
CA LYS A 319 6.55 -18.39 -9.60
C LYS A 319 5.42 -17.39 -9.24
N HIS A 320 5.46 -16.17 -9.77
CA HIS A 320 4.48 -15.12 -9.51
C HIS A 320 3.30 -15.11 -10.49
N PHE A 321 3.42 -15.81 -11.62
CA PHE A 321 2.33 -15.99 -12.58
C PHE A 321 1.75 -17.40 -12.48
N ASN A 322 2.60 -18.42 -12.60
CA ASN A 322 2.21 -19.83 -12.60
C ASN A 322 1.06 -20.13 -13.59
N LEU A 323 1.24 -19.69 -14.85
CA LEU A 323 0.26 -19.75 -15.93
C LEU A 323 0.65 -20.73 -17.05
N ASP A 324 1.60 -21.63 -16.81
CA ASP A 324 2.04 -22.63 -17.79
C ASP A 324 0.92 -23.51 -18.36
N PRO A 325 -0.16 -23.89 -17.63
CA PRO A 325 -1.22 -24.71 -18.22
C PRO A 325 -1.99 -23.97 -19.31
N TYR A 326 -1.91 -22.63 -19.33
CA TYR A 326 -2.61 -21.76 -20.27
C TYR A 326 -1.72 -21.27 -21.41
N ALA A 327 -0.40 -21.52 -21.34
CA ALA A 327 0.58 -20.99 -22.28
C ALA A 327 0.28 -21.41 -23.73
N THR A 328 -0.06 -22.68 -23.98
CA THR A 328 -0.31 -23.19 -25.34
C THR A 328 -1.49 -22.49 -26.01
N ILE A 329 -2.56 -22.20 -25.26
CA ILE A 329 -3.75 -21.53 -25.78
C ILE A 329 -3.44 -20.05 -26.00
N LEU A 330 -2.86 -19.37 -25.02
CA LEU A 330 -2.62 -17.93 -25.09
C LEU A 330 -1.59 -17.53 -26.17
N LYS A 331 -0.71 -18.44 -26.60
CA LYS A 331 0.27 -18.19 -27.67
C LYS A 331 -0.32 -18.16 -29.08
N ILE A 332 -1.38 -18.92 -29.33
CA ILE A 332 -1.96 -19.09 -30.69
C ILE A 332 -3.20 -18.22 -30.93
N VAL A 333 -3.73 -17.61 -29.87
CA VAL A 333 -4.93 -16.78 -29.95
C VAL A 333 -4.57 -15.38 -30.47
N PRO A 334 -5.29 -14.83 -31.47
CA PRO A 334 -5.06 -13.47 -31.97
C PRO A 334 -5.17 -12.42 -30.87
N LYS A 335 -4.40 -11.32 -30.98
CA LYS A 335 -4.38 -10.23 -30.00
C LYS A 335 -5.78 -9.70 -29.68
N GLU A 336 -6.62 -9.55 -30.70
CA GLU A 336 -7.99 -9.05 -30.58
C GLU A 336 -8.85 -9.99 -29.73
N VAL A 337 -8.63 -11.30 -29.85
CA VAL A 337 -9.35 -12.32 -29.08
C VAL A 337 -8.84 -12.37 -27.63
N ILE A 338 -7.53 -12.20 -27.40
CA ILE A 338 -6.97 -12.07 -26.04
C ILE A 338 -7.54 -10.83 -25.35
N THR A 339 -7.54 -9.70 -26.05
CA THR A 339 -8.10 -8.43 -25.57
C THR A 339 -9.59 -8.57 -25.26
N TYR A 340 -10.37 -9.13 -26.19
CA TYR A 340 -11.78 -9.42 -25.98
C TYR A 340 -12.03 -10.36 -24.77
N SER A 341 -11.22 -11.42 -24.64
CA SER A 341 -11.33 -12.36 -23.52
C SER A 341 -10.96 -11.70 -22.19
N SER A 342 -9.95 -10.83 -22.17
CA SER A 342 -9.58 -10.08 -20.97
C SER A 342 -10.67 -9.11 -20.51
N ASN A 343 -11.44 -8.52 -21.43
CA ASN A 343 -12.66 -7.77 -21.09
C ASN A 343 -13.73 -8.68 -20.46
N THR A 344 -13.84 -9.93 -20.92
CA THR A 344 -14.79 -10.91 -20.37
C THR A 344 -14.45 -11.30 -18.92
N VAL A 345 -13.16 -11.31 -18.55
CA VAL A 345 -12.70 -11.64 -17.18
C VAL A 345 -12.22 -10.42 -16.39
N GLU A 346 -12.56 -9.21 -16.84
CA GLU A 346 -12.08 -7.94 -16.26
C GLU A 346 -12.44 -7.82 -14.78
N ALA A 347 -13.50 -8.49 -14.33
CA ALA A 347 -13.86 -8.58 -12.92
C ALA A 347 -12.71 -9.12 -12.04
N PHE A 348 -11.88 -10.03 -12.56
CA PHE A 348 -10.75 -10.63 -11.83
C PHE A 348 -9.42 -9.90 -12.07
N THR A 349 -9.23 -9.34 -13.26
CA THR A 349 -7.95 -8.74 -13.64
C THR A 349 -7.92 -7.22 -13.47
N GLY A 350 -9.05 -6.54 -13.67
CA GLY A 350 -9.12 -5.08 -13.70
C GLY A 350 -9.13 -4.40 -12.33
N GLY A 351 -9.08 -5.16 -11.23
CA GLY A 351 -8.89 -4.61 -9.88
C GLY A 351 -7.43 -4.61 -9.40
N SER A 352 -6.52 -5.29 -10.12
CA SER A 352 -5.08 -5.26 -9.80
C SER A 352 -4.37 -3.96 -10.17
N PRO A 353 -4.71 -3.23 -11.26
CA PRO A 353 -3.99 -2.03 -11.65
C PRO A 353 -4.14 -0.92 -10.60
N LEU A 354 -3.00 -0.42 -10.12
CA LEU A 354 -2.83 0.67 -9.15
C LEU A 354 -2.73 2.02 -9.88
N CYS A 355 -3.74 2.31 -10.68
CA CYS A 355 -3.82 3.46 -11.56
C CYS A 355 -5.04 4.32 -11.24
N ASP A 356 -4.98 5.59 -11.62
CA ASP A 356 -6.11 6.53 -11.57
C ASP A 356 -6.73 6.73 -10.16
N ILE A 357 -5.94 6.66 -9.08
CA ILE A 357 -6.47 6.69 -7.70
C ILE A 357 -6.77 8.13 -7.28
N ASN A 358 -8.04 8.42 -6.97
CA ASN A 358 -8.43 9.66 -6.28
C ASN A 358 -8.41 9.39 -4.77
N TYR A 359 -7.39 9.90 -4.09
CA TYR A 359 -7.15 9.63 -2.67
C TYR A 359 -7.61 10.80 -1.81
N HIS A 360 -8.65 10.59 -1.00
CA HIS A 360 -9.23 11.60 -0.11
C HIS A 360 -8.65 11.44 1.30
N ILE A 361 -8.20 12.54 1.89
CA ILE A 361 -7.75 12.64 3.28
C ILE A 361 -8.58 13.70 4.00
N TYR A 362 -9.21 13.30 5.09
CA TYR A 362 -9.70 14.21 6.12
C TYR A 362 -8.93 13.94 7.41
N ASN A 363 -8.15 14.91 7.87
CA ASN A 363 -7.38 14.81 9.11
C ASN A 363 -7.80 15.92 10.06
N ASN A 364 -8.14 15.54 11.29
CA ASN A 364 -8.51 16.45 12.37
C ASN A 364 -7.60 16.29 13.60
N ASN A 365 -6.36 15.82 13.39
CA ASN A 365 -5.33 15.54 14.39
C ASN A 365 -5.62 14.37 15.33
N TYR A 366 -6.84 14.24 15.85
CA TYR A 366 -7.23 13.15 16.75
C TYR A 366 -7.73 11.92 16.00
N PHE A 367 -8.20 12.13 14.77
CA PHE A 367 -8.62 11.07 13.87
C PHE A 367 -8.28 11.41 12.42
N THR A 368 -8.26 10.38 11.59
CA THR A 368 -8.23 10.52 10.14
C THR A 368 -9.31 9.65 9.49
N LEU A 369 -9.87 10.14 8.39
CA LEU A 369 -10.73 9.38 7.49
C LEU A 369 -10.10 9.46 6.10
N THR A 370 -9.72 8.31 5.56
CA THR A 370 -9.06 8.23 4.26
C THR A 370 -9.77 7.25 3.34
N SER A 371 -9.80 7.56 2.04
CA SER A 371 -10.43 6.69 1.04
C SER A 371 -9.83 6.81 -0.36
N MET A 372 -9.97 5.72 -1.12
CA MET A 372 -9.78 5.67 -2.57
C MET A 372 -11.15 5.79 -3.25
N GLU A 373 -11.49 6.98 -3.74
CA GLU A 373 -12.82 7.26 -4.25
C GLU A 373 -13.07 6.60 -5.61
N ASN A 374 -14.23 5.95 -5.75
CA ASN A 374 -14.65 5.27 -6.97
C ASN A 374 -13.61 4.27 -7.55
N TYR A 375 -12.73 3.73 -6.72
CA TYR A 375 -11.63 2.89 -7.19
C TYR A 375 -12.08 1.46 -7.49
N LYS A 376 -12.03 1.08 -8.78
CA LYS A 376 -12.21 -0.28 -9.33
C LYS A 376 -13.39 -1.07 -8.73
N LYS A 377 -14.47 -0.37 -8.37
CA LYS A 377 -15.66 -0.93 -7.70
C LYS A 377 -16.19 -2.18 -8.40
N GLY A 378 -16.52 -3.20 -7.61
CA GLY A 378 -17.10 -4.48 -8.05
C GLY A 378 -16.09 -5.54 -8.48
N LYS A 379 -14.85 -5.14 -8.79
CA LYS A 379 -13.78 -6.03 -9.23
C LYS A 379 -13.02 -6.66 -8.05
N LEU A 380 -12.34 -7.77 -8.27
CA LEU A 380 -11.51 -8.45 -7.27
C LEU A 380 -10.40 -7.52 -6.74
N GLY A 381 -10.15 -7.53 -5.44
CA GLY A 381 -9.01 -6.85 -4.84
C GLY A 381 -7.70 -7.63 -5.01
N ALA A 382 -6.58 -6.91 -5.01
CA ALA A 382 -5.21 -7.39 -4.93
C ALA A 382 -4.48 -6.60 -3.83
N GLN A 383 -4.88 -6.83 -2.57
CA GLN A 383 -4.36 -6.20 -1.35
C GLN A 383 -4.69 -4.70 -1.22
N GLN A 384 -5.74 -4.21 -1.87
CA GLN A 384 -6.18 -2.83 -1.64
C GLN A 384 -7.05 -2.72 -0.38
N PHE A 385 -6.88 -1.58 0.28
CA PHE A 385 -7.57 -1.14 1.47
C PHE A 385 -8.30 0.16 1.14
N PRO A 386 -9.53 0.09 0.62
CA PRO A 386 -10.16 1.22 -0.06
C PRO A 386 -10.52 2.39 0.86
N TRP A 387 -10.76 2.14 2.14
CA TRP A 387 -11.06 3.19 3.11
C TRP A 387 -10.76 2.72 4.53
N VAL A 388 -10.51 3.68 5.42
CA VAL A 388 -10.42 3.44 6.87
C VAL A 388 -10.60 4.74 7.64
N ALA A 389 -11.23 4.63 8.81
CA ALA A 389 -11.16 5.62 9.86
C ALA A 389 -10.13 5.21 10.91
N ASN A 390 -9.14 6.07 11.17
CA ASN A 390 -8.29 5.98 12.35
C ASN A 390 -8.94 6.79 13.48
N VAL A 391 -9.61 6.11 14.40
CA VAL A 391 -10.36 6.71 15.51
C VAL A 391 -9.50 6.67 16.77
N GLY A 392 -8.59 7.63 16.91
CA GLY A 392 -7.71 7.71 18.08
C GLY A 392 -6.83 6.46 18.29
N GLY A 393 -6.36 5.82 17.22
CA GLY A 393 -5.59 4.57 17.28
C GLY A 393 -6.38 3.29 17.07
N ILE A 394 -7.68 3.39 16.79
CA ILE A 394 -8.52 2.26 16.38
C ILE A 394 -8.74 2.32 14.86
N SER A 395 -8.51 1.20 14.19
CA SER A 395 -8.81 1.05 12.77
C SER A 395 -10.26 0.60 12.56
N VAL A 396 -11.08 1.38 11.86
CA VAL A 396 -12.45 1.01 11.52
C VAL A 396 -12.62 1.00 10.02
N PHE A 397 -13.03 -0.14 9.48
CA PHE A 397 -13.21 -0.35 8.05
C PHE A 397 -14.13 -1.52 7.75
N THR A 398 -14.59 -1.61 6.51
CA THR A 398 -15.28 -2.79 5.97
C THR A 398 -14.43 -3.50 4.91
N GLN A 399 -14.53 -4.82 4.85
CA GLN A 399 -13.85 -5.64 3.85
C GLN A 399 -14.77 -6.75 3.35
N SER A 400 -14.81 -6.97 2.03
CA SER A 400 -15.44 -8.16 1.47
C SER A 400 -14.52 -9.37 1.59
N GLY A 401 -15.04 -10.47 2.13
CA GLY A 401 -14.27 -11.62 2.55
C GLY A 401 -13.69 -11.46 3.95
N LYS A 402 -13.48 -12.60 4.60
CA LYS A 402 -12.98 -12.68 5.98
C LYS A 402 -11.73 -11.80 6.21
N ILE A 403 -11.70 -11.09 7.34
CA ILE A 403 -10.51 -10.38 7.81
C ILE A 403 -9.58 -11.40 8.49
N SER A 404 -8.55 -11.83 7.78
CA SER A 404 -7.64 -12.91 8.22
C SER A 404 -6.18 -12.45 8.23
N THR A 405 -5.38 -12.95 9.19
CA THR A 405 -3.96 -12.60 9.37
C THR A 405 -3.02 -13.81 9.43
N ILE A 406 -3.46 -14.95 8.90
CA ILE A 406 -2.73 -16.25 8.95
C ILE A 406 -2.18 -16.71 7.60
N GLY A 407 -2.13 -15.83 6.60
CA GLY A 407 -1.58 -16.08 5.27
C GLY A 407 -2.53 -16.81 4.33
N ASP A 408 -3.84 -16.80 4.60
CA ASP A 408 -4.83 -17.41 3.72
C ASP A 408 -5.13 -16.53 2.47
N LEU A 409 -5.99 -17.04 1.59
CA LEU A 409 -6.41 -16.33 0.37
C LEU A 409 -6.91 -14.92 0.69
N HIS A 410 -7.67 -14.73 1.77
CA HIS A 410 -8.27 -13.44 2.12
C HIS A 410 -7.26 -12.45 2.71
N GLU A 411 -6.19 -12.91 3.34
CA GLU A 411 -5.04 -12.04 3.62
C GLU A 411 -4.31 -11.64 2.33
N VAL A 412 -4.17 -12.56 1.38
CA VAL A 412 -3.44 -12.34 0.11
C VAL A 412 -4.20 -11.41 -0.83
N ILE A 413 -5.52 -11.52 -0.98
CA ILE A 413 -6.30 -10.65 -1.87
C ILE A 413 -6.85 -9.41 -1.14
N GLY A 414 -7.05 -9.50 0.18
CA GLY A 414 -7.76 -8.49 0.97
C GLY A 414 -9.26 -8.52 0.69
N ASN A 415 -9.71 -7.87 -0.39
CA ASN A 415 -11.12 -7.77 -0.75
C ASN A 415 -11.49 -8.78 -1.84
N SER A 416 -12.51 -9.62 -1.60
CA SER A 416 -13.09 -10.49 -2.64
C SER A 416 -13.77 -9.69 -3.76
N HIS A 417 -14.18 -8.46 -3.47
CA HIS A 417 -14.59 -7.45 -4.45
C HIS A 417 -14.52 -6.04 -3.83
N LEU A 418 -14.05 -5.06 -4.61
CA LEU A 418 -13.84 -3.70 -4.14
C LEU A 418 -15.18 -2.94 -4.02
N PRO A 419 -15.35 -2.09 -2.99
CA PRO A 419 -16.53 -1.26 -2.84
C PRO A 419 -16.51 -0.05 -3.79
N TYR A 420 -17.68 0.57 -3.95
CA TYR A 420 -17.75 1.96 -4.39
C TYR A 420 -17.68 2.84 -3.14
N VAL A 421 -16.68 3.72 -3.07
CA VAL A 421 -16.48 4.66 -1.95
C VAL A 421 -16.62 6.09 -2.46
N LYS A 422 -17.27 6.94 -1.66
CA LYS A 422 -17.23 8.40 -1.78
C LYS A 422 -17.15 9.01 -0.39
N GLN A 423 -16.31 10.03 -0.23
CA GLN A 423 -16.09 10.73 1.03
C GLN A 423 -16.31 12.23 0.82
N GLU A 424 -16.85 12.88 1.84
CA GLU A 424 -16.90 14.33 1.92
C GLU A 424 -16.62 14.73 3.36
N LYS A 425 -15.50 15.43 3.59
CA LYS A 425 -15.00 15.76 4.92
C LYS A 425 -14.91 14.49 5.80
N ASN A 426 -15.60 14.53 6.94
CA ASN A 426 -15.67 13.49 7.96
C ASN A 426 -16.77 12.44 7.73
N VAL A 427 -17.44 12.46 6.57
CA VAL A 427 -18.55 11.58 6.22
C VAL A 427 -18.19 10.73 5.01
N LEU A 428 -18.47 9.43 5.07
CA LEU A 428 -18.14 8.48 4.01
C LEU A 428 -19.32 7.54 3.75
N MET A 429 -19.59 7.30 2.47
CA MET A 429 -20.58 6.32 2.02
C MET A 429 -19.90 5.23 1.19
N VAL A 430 -20.26 3.98 1.48
CA VAL A 430 -19.69 2.78 0.87
C VAL A 430 -20.83 1.92 0.36
N MET A 431 -20.68 1.40 -0.85
CA MET A 431 -21.61 0.42 -1.41
C MET A 431 -20.82 -0.82 -1.80
N TYR A 432 -21.43 -1.99 -1.64
CA TYR A 432 -20.89 -3.24 -2.14
C TYR A 432 -21.86 -3.85 -3.16
N ASN A 433 -21.31 -4.23 -4.30
CA ASN A 433 -21.99 -4.91 -5.38
C ASN A 433 -20.92 -5.70 -6.16
N PRO A 434 -20.67 -6.97 -5.84
CA PRO A 434 -19.69 -7.78 -6.57
C PRO A 434 -20.09 -7.88 -8.05
N ASP A 435 -19.12 -7.93 -8.95
CA ASP A 435 -19.39 -8.24 -10.35
C ASP A 435 -20.14 -9.58 -10.50
N GLU A 436 -21.00 -9.71 -11.52
CA GLU A 436 -21.74 -10.95 -11.77
C GLU A 436 -20.83 -12.16 -11.95
N LEU A 437 -19.71 -12.00 -12.66
CA LEU A 437 -18.77 -13.08 -12.86
C LEU A 437 -18.16 -13.56 -11.53
N ILE A 438 -17.85 -12.63 -10.62
CA ILE A 438 -17.40 -12.96 -9.25
C ILE A 438 -18.50 -13.70 -8.48
N ARG A 439 -19.76 -13.23 -8.57
CA ARG A 439 -20.90 -13.89 -7.91
C ARG A 439 -21.08 -15.33 -8.36
N TYR A 440 -21.04 -15.58 -9.67
CA TYR A 440 -21.21 -16.91 -10.24
C TYR A 440 -20.00 -17.83 -10.00
N SER A 441 -18.82 -17.25 -9.86
CA SER A 441 -17.57 -18.01 -9.72
C SER A 441 -17.12 -18.18 -8.26
N LYS A 442 -17.82 -17.59 -7.29
CA LYS A 442 -17.37 -17.53 -5.89
C LYS A 442 -16.97 -18.88 -5.29
N SER A 443 -17.71 -19.94 -5.57
CA SER A 443 -17.41 -21.28 -5.03
C SER A 443 -16.16 -21.88 -5.68
N LYS A 444 -15.99 -21.71 -6.99
CA LYS A 444 -14.81 -22.19 -7.72
C LYS A 444 -13.55 -21.41 -7.34
N ALA A 445 -13.70 -20.11 -7.09
CA ALA A 445 -12.62 -19.21 -6.71
C ALA A 445 -12.39 -19.15 -5.19
N ASN A 446 -13.13 -19.93 -4.38
CA ASN A 446 -13.10 -19.90 -2.92
C ASN A 446 -13.25 -18.48 -2.34
N LEU A 447 -14.11 -17.66 -2.96
CA LEU A 447 -14.36 -16.29 -2.54
C LEU A 447 -15.53 -16.22 -1.56
N ASP A 448 -15.28 -15.51 -0.47
CA ASP A 448 -16.29 -15.09 0.49
C ASP A 448 -16.75 -13.68 0.13
N LEU A 449 -18.04 -13.53 -0.18
CA LEU A 449 -18.64 -12.25 -0.58
C LEU A 449 -19.28 -11.51 0.60
N THR A 450 -19.24 -12.09 1.80
CA THR A 450 -19.70 -11.44 3.03
C THR A 450 -18.84 -10.23 3.32
N VAL A 451 -19.44 -9.13 3.77
CA VAL A 451 -18.69 -7.94 4.17
C VAL A 451 -18.59 -7.87 5.68
N TYR A 452 -17.36 -7.84 6.17
CA TYR A 452 -17.00 -7.78 7.58
C TYR A 452 -16.66 -6.34 7.97
N LEU A 453 -17.11 -5.93 9.15
CA LEU A 453 -16.71 -4.69 9.80
C LEU A 453 -15.60 -5.01 10.81
N ASN A 454 -14.46 -4.34 10.70
CA ASN A 454 -13.46 -4.32 11.77
C ASN A 454 -13.89 -3.31 12.83
N TRP A 455 -14.22 -3.81 14.03
CA TRP A 455 -14.74 -3.00 15.12
C TRP A 455 -14.31 -3.59 16.47
N SER A 456 -13.33 -2.95 17.11
CA SER A 456 -12.84 -3.35 18.42
C SER A 456 -12.00 -2.24 19.06
N GLY A 457 -11.89 -2.24 20.39
CA GLY A 457 -10.92 -1.41 21.12
C GLY A 457 -11.44 -0.05 21.62
N PHE A 458 -12.75 0.20 21.52
CA PHE A 458 -13.39 1.41 22.03
C PHE A 458 -13.54 1.39 23.56
N ASP A 459 -13.58 2.59 24.15
CA ASP A 459 -13.79 2.73 25.59
C ASP A 459 -15.30 2.73 25.92
N ASN A 460 -16.13 3.26 25.03
CA ASN A 460 -17.60 3.14 25.08
C ASN A 460 -18.16 2.73 23.72
N GLU A 461 -19.16 1.85 23.72
CA GLU A 461 -19.84 1.38 22.50
C GLU A 461 -21.36 1.34 22.69
N ASP A 462 -22.11 1.58 21.61
CA ASP A 462 -23.57 1.44 21.60
C ASP A 462 -24.08 0.92 20.26
N ARG A 463 -25.17 0.14 20.29
CA ARG A 463 -25.80 -0.47 19.11
C ARG A 463 -27.27 -0.12 19.09
N MET A 464 -27.73 0.54 18.03
CA MET A 464 -29.07 1.10 17.98
C MET A 464 -29.82 0.78 16.68
N VAL A 465 -31.15 0.99 16.71
CA VAL A 465 -32.06 0.87 15.56
C VAL A 465 -31.93 -0.50 14.87
N ASN A 466 -32.34 -1.56 15.57
CA ASN A 466 -32.29 -2.94 15.07
C ASN A 466 -30.88 -3.37 14.60
N LYS A 467 -29.83 -2.99 15.36
CA LYS A 467 -28.42 -3.28 15.05
C LYS A 467 -27.95 -2.74 13.69
N ARG A 468 -28.54 -1.64 13.21
CA ARG A 468 -28.10 -0.96 11.98
C ARG A 468 -27.04 0.10 12.25
N TRP A 469 -27.05 0.68 13.44
CA TRP A 469 -26.08 1.69 13.87
C TRP A 469 -25.14 1.13 14.93
N PHE A 470 -23.85 1.40 14.75
CA PHE A 470 -22.77 1.14 15.68
C PHE A 470 -22.11 2.47 16.02
N PHE A 471 -22.04 2.78 17.32
CA PHE A 471 -21.41 3.99 17.82
C PHE A 471 -20.25 3.62 18.72
N GLY A 472 -19.11 4.29 18.54
CA GLY A 472 -17.90 4.05 19.32
C GLY A 472 -17.29 5.36 19.79
N GLU A 473 -16.72 5.33 20.99
CA GLU A 473 -15.91 6.40 21.55
C GLU A 473 -14.52 5.87 21.93
N LYS A 474 -13.49 6.61 21.54
CA LYS A 474 -12.12 6.41 21.99
C LYS A 474 -11.59 7.67 22.65
N ILE A 475 -11.15 7.57 23.90
CA ILE A 475 -10.52 8.64 24.64
C ILE A 475 -9.01 8.58 24.37
N THR A 476 -8.47 9.63 23.76
CA THR A 476 -7.04 9.77 23.48
C THR A 476 -6.58 11.18 23.81
N ASN A 477 -5.49 11.31 24.57
CA ASN A 477 -4.95 12.60 25.00
C ASN A 477 -6.03 13.53 25.62
N ASN A 478 -6.85 12.99 26.54
CA ASN A 478 -7.99 13.68 27.19
C ASN A 478 -9.05 14.24 26.22
N THR A 479 -9.07 13.76 24.98
CA THR A 479 -10.07 14.12 23.96
C THR A 479 -10.85 12.88 23.60
N SER A 480 -12.18 12.98 23.56
CA SER A 480 -13.01 11.89 23.05
C SER A 480 -13.13 11.99 21.54
N VAL A 481 -12.88 10.88 20.85
CA VAL A 481 -13.05 10.72 19.41
C VAL A 481 -14.23 9.79 19.19
N PHE A 482 -15.16 10.20 18.32
CA PHE A 482 -16.40 9.48 18.08
C PHE A 482 -16.45 8.92 16.66
N ILE A 483 -17.14 7.78 16.52
CA ILE A 483 -17.50 7.22 15.22
C ILE A 483 -18.91 6.66 15.25
N ALA A 484 -19.64 6.83 14.13
CA ALA A 484 -20.91 6.19 13.85
C ALA A 484 -20.80 5.41 12.54
N VAL A 485 -21.24 4.15 12.54
CA VAL A 485 -21.28 3.27 11.36
C VAL A 485 -22.69 2.75 11.15
N TYR A 486 -23.23 2.93 9.94
CA TYR A 486 -24.54 2.40 9.51
C TYR A 486 -24.38 1.21 8.56
N SER A 487 -25.32 0.25 8.61
CA SER A 487 -25.47 -0.82 7.60
C SER A 487 -26.93 -1.01 7.14
N THR A 488 -27.15 -1.21 5.83
CA THR A 488 -28.49 -1.30 5.21
C THR A 488 -29.34 -2.48 5.62
N ASP A 489 -28.74 -3.58 6.03
CA ASP A 489 -29.45 -4.83 6.31
C ASP A 489 -29.22 -5.31 7.75
N GLY A 490 -28.76 -4.38 8.61
CA GLY A 490 -28.25 -4.71 9.93
C GLY A 490 -26.95 -5.49 9.84
N ILE A 491 -26.38 -5.78 11.00
CA ILE A 491 -25.17 -6.60 11.08
C ILE A 491 -25.41 -7.85 11.92
N ALA A 492 -24.95 -9.00 11.43
CA ALA A 492 -24.93 -10.23 12.19
C ALA A 492 -23.70 -10.29 13.10
N ASP A 493 -23.92 -10.74 14.33
CA ASP A 493 -22.86 -11.06 15.29
C ASP A 493 -22.62 -12.58 15.28
N SER A 494 -21.37 -13.00 15.17
CA SER A 494 -21.00 -14.40 15.43
C SER A 494 -20.54 -14.60 16.88
N GLU A 495 -20.50 -15.86 17.33
CA GLU A 495 -19.88 -16.24 18.62
C GLU A 495 -18.43 -15.75 18.72
N ASP A 496 -17.69 -15.77 17.60
CA ASP A 496 -16.33 -15.22 17.48
C ASP A 496 -16.26 -13.67 17.48
N LYS A 497 -17.35 -12.97 17.82
CA LYS A 497 -17.48 -11.50 17.78
C LYS A 497 -17.22 -10.88 16.40
N THR A 498 -17.37 -11.65 15.32
CA THR A 498 -17.30 -11.10 13.97
C THR A 498 -18.60 -10.36 13.65
N ILE A 499 -18.45 -9.19 13.03
CA ILE A 499 -19.55 -8.27 12.72
C ILE A 499 -19.65 -8.23 11.20
N SER A 500 -20.72 -8.78 10.62
CA SER A 500 -20.79 -8.99 9.16
C SER A 500 -22.18 -8.86 8.52
N ASN A 501 -22.20 -8.47 7.25
CA ASN A 501 -23.38 -8.39 6.40
C ASN A 501 -23.18 -9.25 5.14
N SER A 502 -24.05 -10.23 4.95
CA SER A 502 -23.99 -11.20 3.84
C SER A 502 -24.92 -10.85 2.67
N ALA A 503 -25.65 -9.74 2.74
CA ALA A 503 -26.52 -9.31 1.65
C ALA A 503 -25.69 -9.02 0.39
N ALA A 504 -26.16 -9.48 -0.76
CA ALA A 504 -25.43 -9.33 -2.02
C ALA A 504 -25.29 -7.87 -2.49
N LEU A 505 -26.25 -7.02 -2.11
CA LEU A 505 -26.23 -5.58 -2.32
C LEU A 505 -26.45 -4.93 -0.97
N HIS A 506 -25.48 -4.17 -0.48
CA HIS A 506 -25.62 -3.46 0.78
C HIS A 506 -24.77 -2.20 0.80
N GLY A 507 -25.12 -1.31 1.72
CA GLY A 507 -24.54 0.00 1.88
C GLY A 507 -24.09 0.26 3.31
N TRP A 508 -23.07 1.09 3.45
CA TRP A 508 -22.54 1.55 4.72
C TRP A 508 -22.39 3.06 4.71
N ALA A 509 -22.50 3.65 5.91
CA ALA A 509 -22.17 5.04 6.14
C ALA A 509 -21.27 5.16 7.35
N VAL A 510 -20.37 6.13 7.32
CA VAL A 510 -19.42 6.39 8.39
C VAL A 510 -19.39 7.88 8.65
N ILE A 511 -19.48 8.25 9.93
CA ILE A 511 -19.23 9.61 10.40
C ILE A 511 -18.20 9.52 11.51
N VAL A 512 -17.16 10.34 11.43
CA VAL A 512 -16.18 10.51 12.52
C VAL A 512 -16.22 11.94 13.05
N SER A 513 -16.03 12.11 14.35
CA SER A 513 -15.96 13.44 14.98
C SER A 513 -15.22 13.36 16.32
N ASP A 514 -15.26 14.42 17.12
CA ASP A 514 -14.61 14.54 18.42
C ASP A 514 -15.45 15.36 19.42
N SER A 515 -14.97 15.42 20.66
CA SER A 515 -15.57 16.22 21.73
C SER A 515 -15.51 17.73 21.52
N PHE A 516 -14.69 18.25 20.60
CA PHE A 516 -14.73 19.69 20.29
C PHE A 516 -15.95 20.06 19.45
N GLU A 517 -16.46 19.15 18.61
CA GLU A 517 -17.66 19.37 17.81
C GLU A 517 -18.95 18.99 18.55
N TYR A 518 -18.96 17.86 19.29
CA TYR A 518 -20.18 17.34 19.91
C TYR A 518 -20.19 17.35 21.44
N ASN A 519 -19.15 17.89 22.11
CA ASN A 519 -18.95 17.86 23.56
C ASN A 519 -18.77 16.45 24.15
N ASP A 520 -19.74 15.55 23.97
CA ASP A 520 -19.75 14.20 24.53
C ASP A 520 -20.36 13.16 23.59
N PHE A 521 -20.14 11.88 23.92
CA PHE A 521 -20.58 10.75 23.12
C PHE A 521 -22.10 10.67 22.97
N ARG A 522 -22.84 11.08 24.00
CA ARG A 522 -24.32 11.05 23.98
C ARG A 522 -24.85 12.05 22.96
N THR A 523 -24.36 13.27 23.00
CA THR A 523 -24.75 14.37 22.11
C THR A 523 -24.41 14.03 20.66
N PHE A 524 -23.25 13.42 20.41
CA PHE A 524 -22.89 12.89 19.08
C PHE A 524 -23.93 11.88 18.58
N LYS A 525 -24.24 10.85 19.37
CA LYS A 525 -25.24 9.82 19.00
C LYS A 525 -26.61 10.42 18.70
N GLU A 526 -27.12 11.25 19.60
CA GLU A 526 -28.42 11.91 19.46
C GLU A 526 -28.47 12.79 18.20
N SER A 527 -27.38 13.51 17.91
CA SER A 527 -27.24 14.32 16.69
C SER A 527 -27.29 13.46 15.43
N VAL A 528 -26.48 12.39 15.36
CA VAL A 528 -26.45 11.47 14.20
C VAL A 528 -27.83 10.88 13.95
N LEU A 529 -28.50 10.35 14.97
CA LEU A 529 -29.81 9.73 14.83
C LEU A 529 -30.91 10.71 14.41
N LYS A 530 -30.80 11.98 14.83
CA LYS A 530 -31.78 13.02 14.50
C LYS A 530 -31.58 13.60 13.10
N GLN A 531 -30.33 13.79 12.69
CA GLN A 531 -30.00 14.57 11.48
C GLN A 531 -29.71 13.69 10.26
N MET A 532 -29.23 12.46 10.46
CA MET A 532 -28.87 11.59 9.35
C MET A 532 -30.11 11.18 8.56
N LYS A 533 -30.10 11.50 7.26
CA LYS A 533 -31.02 10.89 6.29
C LYS A 533 -30.20 9.99 5.38
N ILE A 534 -30.49 8.70 5.42
CA ILE A 534 -29.79 7.73 4.60
C ILE A 534 -30.75 6.77 3.92
N SER A 535 -30.50 6.49 2.64
CA SER A 535 -31.26 5.50 1.89
C SER A 535 -30.38 4.78 0.90
N PHE A 536 -30.57 3.46 0.81
CA PHE A 536 -30.02 2.64 -0.24
C PHE A 536 -31.16 1.88 -0.90
N LYS A 537 -31.28 1.99 -2.22
CA LYS A 537 -32.40 1.40 -2.94
C LYS A 537 -32.02 1.00 -4.35
N LYS A 538 -32.62 -0.10 -4.81
CA LYS A 538 -32.61 -0.51 -6.21
C LYS A 538 -33.64 0.32 -6.97
N VAL A 539 -33.20 1.06 -7.98
CA VAL A 539 -34.03 1.91 -8.84
C VAL A 539 -34.04 1.32 -10.24
N LYS A 540 -35.24 1.08 -10.80
CA LYS A 540 -35.43 0.66 -12.19
C LYS A 540 -35.76 1.87 -13.05
N SER A 541 -35.21 1.95 -14.26
CA SER A 541 -35.58 2.99 -15.23
C SER A 541 -37.07 2.94 -15.61
N LYS A 542 -37.62 4.13 -15.88
CA LYS A 542 -39.04 4.33 -16.17
C LYS A 542 -39.41 4.13 -17.66
N ASN A 543 -38.44 4.04 -18.58
CA ASN A 543 -38.73 3.88 -20.01
C ASN A 543 -39.01 2.40 -20.38
N THR A 544 -40.12 2.16 -21.08
CA THR A 544 -40.59 0.83 -21.54
C THR A 544 -39.53 0.06 -22.35
N ILE A 545 -38.74 0.75 -23.19
CA ILE A 545 -37.67 0.11 -23.99
C ILE A 545 -36.51 -0.34 -23.08
N SER A 546 -36.12 0.49 -22.10
CA SER A 546 -35.08 0.16 -21.12
C SER A 546 -35.49 -0.97 -20.15
N LYS A 547 -36.80 -1.16 -19.91
CA LYS A 547 -37.34 -2.28 -19.12
C LYS A 547 -37.19 -3.62 -19.82
N ILE A 548 -37.39 -3.67 -21.15
CA ILE A 548 -37.28 -4.91 -21.94
C ILE A 548 -35.83 -5.36 -22.05
N LEU A 549 -34.89 -4.42 -22.13
CA LEU A 549 -33.47 -4.69 -22.31
C LEU A 549 -32.66 -4.73 -21.01
N SER A 550 -33.28 -4.54 -19.85
CA SER A 550 -32.63 -4.42 -18.52
C SER A 550 -31.52 -3.36 -18.43
N LEU A 551 -31.48 -2.39 -19.37
CA LEU A 551 -30.30 -1.55 -19.61
C LEU A 551 -29.96 -0.54 -18.50
N ASP A 552 -30.91 -0.24 -17.61
CA ASP A 552 -30.83 0.90 -16.69
C ASP A 552 -31.41 0.59 -15.29
N THR A 553 -30.91 -0.45 -14.64
CA THR A 553 -31.17 -0.68 -13.21
C THR A 553 -29.96 -0.20 -12.41
N TYR A 554 -30.19 0.55 -11.34
CA TYR A 554 -29.15 1.07 -10.47
C TYR A 554 -29.38 0.69 -9.02
N TYR A 555 -28.32 0.45 -8.29
CA TYR A 555 -28.28 0.56 -6.84
C TYR A 555 -27.85 1.98 -6.50
N CYS A 556 -28.68 2.71 -5.78
CA CYS A 556 -28.44 4.11 -5.44
C CYS A 556 -28.31 4.27 -3.93
N GLY A 557 -27.28 4.98 -3.49
CA GLY A 557 -27.10 5.47 -2.12
C GLY A 557 -27.31 6.97 -2.08
N ASN A 558 -28.07 7.46 -1.09
CA ASN A 558 -28.20 8.88 -0.78
C ASN A 558 -27.98 9.06 0.72
N LEU A 559 -27.13 10.03 1.07
CA LEU A 559 -26.80 10.38 2.44
C LEU A 559 -26.84 11.90 2.58
N GLU A 560 -27.55 12.40 3.59
CA GLU A 560 -27.49 13.79 4.06
C GLU A 560 -27.17 13.82 5.56
N PHE A 561 -26.16 14.59 5.94
CA PHE A 561 -25.82 14.86 7.34
C PHE A 561 -25.20 16.26 7.46
N ASN A 562 -25.79 17.12 8.29
CA ASN A 562 -25.45 18.55 8.36
C ASN A 562 -25.52 19.22 6.97
N ASP A 563 -24.43 19.83 6.51
CA ASP A 563 -24.26 20.47 5.20
C ASP A 563 -23.76 19.52 4.10
N ILE A 564 -23.51 18.25 4.43
CA ILE A 564 -22.92 17.25 3.54
C ILE A 564 -24.02 16.44 2.84
N SER A 565 -23.88 16.26 1.52
CA SER A 565 -24.78 15.44 0.71
C SER A 565 -24.00 14.54 -0.26
N ILE A 566 -24.12 13.23 -0.06
CA ILE A 566 -23.46 12.23 -0.89
C ILE A 566 -24.53 11.43 -1.66
N GLU A 567 -24.51 11.56 -2.99
CA GLU A 567 -25.24 10.69 -3.92
C GLU A 567 -24.26 9.75 -4.65
N MET A 568 -24.59 8.46 -4.71
CA MET A 568 -23.86 7.45 -5.46
C MET A 568 -24.82 6.59 -6.29
N LYS A 569 -24.44 6.30 -7.53
CA LYS A 569 -25.18 5.44 -8.46
C LYS A 569 -24.28 4.33 -8.96
N TRP A 570 -24.71 3.08 -8.76
CA TRP A 570 -24.02 1.90 -9.26
C TRP A 570 -24.93 1.14 -10.20
N LYS A 571 -24.55 1.03 -11.47
CA LYS A 571 -25.27 0.23 -12.47
C LYS A 571 -25.25 -1.26 -12.08
N LEU A 572 -26.42 -1.89 -12.05
CA LEU A 572 -26.60 -3.29 -11.72
C LEU A 572 -26.58 -4.20 -12.94
#